data_AF-A2ZF31-F1
#
_entry.id   AF-A2ZF31-F1
#
_cell.length_a   1.000
_cell.length_b   1.000
_cell.length_c   1.000
_cell.angle_alpha   90.00
_cell.angle_beta   90.00
_cell.angle_gamma   90.00
#
_symmetry.space_group_name_H-M   'P 1'
#
loop_
_entity.id
_entity.type
_entity.pdbx_description
1 polymer ?
#
loop_
_entity_poly.entity_id
_entity_poly.type
_entity_poly.pdbx_seq_one_letter_code
_entity_poly.pdbx_strand_id
1 'polypeptide(L)'
;MASPSWVAEIERYISGDAGGRQSGAMTRGSKPGHSIYRVPEYIKKMTNPNAYRPQLVSLGPFHHDDTALKPMEKHKCRAVANLVKRSGKPLLEFITAVEEIKMQLQDAYENLEDIWYQGTRFVEMMLKDGCFLLEMARVIELHGSVEDYEPDDSVFSKHGRLYLLSGIQSDVVLMENQLPLFLLRKLINVAYGQGFLSYHRLS
;
A
#
# COMPACT_ATOMS: atom_id res chain seq x y z
N MET A 1 -15.97 8.36 -19.92
CA MET A 1 -14.92 7.55 -19.26
C MET A 1 -15.49 7.12 -17.91
N ALA A 2 -15.17 5.92 -17.42
CA ALA A 2 -15.75 5.35 -16.20
C ALA A 2 -14.65 4.89 -15.22
N SER A 3 -14.97 4.17 -14.14
CA SER A 3 -14.06 3.96 -12.98
C SER A 3 -13.30 2.62 -13.04
N PRO A 4 -11.95 2.56 -13.17
CA PRO A 4 -11.20 1.32 -13.45
C PRO A 4 -11.59 0.08 -12.63
N SER A 5 -11.41 -1.13 -13.20
CA SER A 5 -12.00 -2.37 -12.67
C SER A 5 -11.73 -2.67 -11.19
N TRP A 6 -10.60 -2.22 -10.65
CA TRP A 6 -10.22 -2.34 -9.24
C TRP A 6 -10.78 -1.22 -8.36
N VAL A 7 -11.02 -0.02 -8.91
CA VAL A 7 -11.69 1.08 -8.23
C VAL A 7 -13.08 0.60 -7.83
N ALA A 8 -13.78 0.01 -8.81
CA ALA A 8 -15.07 -0.65 -8.61
C ALA A 8 -14.97 -2.06 -7.97
N GLU A 9 -13.82 -2.42 -7.40
CA GLU A 9 -13.67 -3.47 -6.40
C GLU A 9 -13.56 -2.89 -4.98
N ILE A 10 -12.70 -1.88 -4.80
CA ILE A 10 -12.58 -1.15 -3.52
C ILE A 10 -13.90 -0.44 -3.16
N GLU A 11 -14.62 0.10 -4.15
CA GLU A 11 -15.96 0.67 -3.97
C GLU A 11 -16.99 -0.35 -3.48
N ARG A 12 -16.77 -1.67 -3.66
CA ARG A 12 -17.60 -2.73 -3.04
C ARG A 12 -17.24 -2.98 -1.59
N TYR A 13 -15.94 -3.00 -1.26
CA TYR A 13 -15.51 -3.05 0.16
C TYR A 13 -15.97 -1.79 0.93
N ILE A 14 -16.20 -0.69 0.23
CA ILE A 14 -16.86 0.50 0.76
C ILE A 14 -18.40 0.28 0.85
N SER A 15 -19.06 -0.13 -0.24
CA SER A 15 -20.52 0.05 -0.44
C SER A 15 -21.37 -1.23 -0.53
N GLY A 16 -20.80 -2.36 -0.96
CA GLY A 16 -21.49 -3.65 -1.08
C GLY A 16 -21.26 -4.42 -2.40
N ASP A 17 -21.33 -3.78 -3.57
CA ASP A 17 -21.34 -4.46 -4.89
C ASP A 17 -20.75 -3.64 -6.09
N ALA A 18 -20.68 -4.21 -7.31
CA ALA A 18 -19.59 -4.06 -8.30
C ALA A 18 -19.77 -3.20 -9.60
N GLY A 19 -18.64 -2.59 -10.06
CA GLY A 19 -18.34 -2.19 -11.47
C GLY A 19 -18.54 -0.70 -11.86
N GLY A 20 -17.76 -0.02 -12.74
CA GLY A 20 -16.48 -0.29 -13.47
C GLY A 20 -16.22 0.66 -14.70
N ARG A 21 -14.99 0.76 -15.29
CA ARG A 21 -14.74 1.15 -16.73
C ARG A 21 -13.67 2.17 -17.26
N GLN A 22 -12.64 2.70 -16.53
CA GLN A 22 -11.44 3.46 -17.05
C GLN A 22 -11.61 4.84 -17.81
N SER A 23 -10.63 5.78 -17.98
CA SER A 23 -9.36 6.23 -17.32
C SER A 23 -8.79 7.53 -18.03
N GLY A 24 -7.79 8.29 -17.50
CA GLY A 24 -7.14 9.48 -18.15
C GLY A 24 -5.70 9.84 -17.66
N ALA A 25 -4.94 10.72 -18.34
CA ALA A 25 -3.49 11.04 -18.14
C ALA A 25 -3.21 12.57 -18.00
N MET A 26 -2.00 13.18 -17.88
CA MET A 26 -0.56 12.87 -18.13
C MET A 26 0.31 13.81 -17.17
N THR A 27 1.64 14.09 -17.14
CA THR A 27 2.87 14.02 -18.00
C THR A 27 4.17 14.10 -17.13
N ARG A 28 5.38 13.78 -17.62
CA ARG A 28 6.63 13.58 -16.82
C ARG A 28 7.73 14.67 -16.95
N GLY A 29 8.50 14.89 -15.88
CA GLY A 29 9.68 15.78 -15.81
C GLY A 29 10.97 15.06 -15.33
N SER A 30 12.08 15.82 -15.17
CA SER A 30 13.44 15.30 -14.96
C SER A 30 13.60 14.21 -13.88
N LYS A 31 14.43 13.19 -14.15
CA LYS A 31 14.57 11.98 -13.34
C LYS A 31 15.18 12.21 -11.94
N PRO A 32 14.51 11.79 -10.86
CA PRO A 32 15.15 11.44 -9.60
C PRO A 32 16.04 10.19 -9.75
N GLY A 33 16.96 9.97 -8.82
CA GLY A 33 17.68 8.69 -8.69
C GLY A 33 16.82 7.63 -7.97
N HIS A 34 17.07 6.36 -8.26
CA HIS A 34 16.39 5.23 -7.62
C HIS A 34 16.68 5.16 -6.11
N SER A 35 15.70 4.74 -5.31
CA SER A 35 15.80 4.60 -3.86
C SER A 35 15.41 3.22 -3.33
N ILE A 36 14.81 2.37 -4.17
CA ILE A 36 14.43 0.99 -3.86
C ILE A 36 15.05 0.09 -4.93
N TYR A 37 15.76 -0.95 -4.50
CA TYR A 37 16.64 -1.76 -5.35
C TYR A 37 16.23 -3.23 -5.31
N ARG A 38 16.36 -3.94 -6.43
CA ARG A 38 16.35 -5.41 -6.40
C ARG A 38 17.71 -5.91 -5.94
N VAL A 39 17.72 -7.00 -5.17
CA VAL A 39 18.96 -7.63 -4.73
C VAL A 39 19.53 -8.41 -5.92
N PRO A 40 20.79 -8.15 -6.33
CA PRO A 40 21.39 -8.88 -7.46
C PRO A 40 21.37 -10.39 -7.24
N GLU A 41 21.01 -11.14 -8.28
CA GLU A 41 20.83 -12.60 -8.21
C GLU A 41 22.07 -13.37 -7.76
N TYR A 42 23.27 -12.82 -7.95
CA TYR A 42 24.50 -13.42 -7.41
C TYR A 42 24.56 -13.33 -5.88
N ILE A 43 24.09 -12.24 -5.26
CA ILE A 43 24.03 -12.09 -3.80
C ILE A 43 23.04 -13.09 -3.21
N LYS A 44 21.86 -13.24 -3.82
CA LYS A 44 20.87 -14.25 -3.40
C LYS A 44 21.46 -15.66 -3.43
N LYS A 45 22.15 -16.02 -4.53
CA LYS A 45 22.81 -17.33 -4.72
C LYS A 45 24.00 -17.58 -3.80
N MET A 46 24.71 -16.53 -3.36
CA MET A 46 25.82 -16.62 -2.41
C MET A 46 25.38 -16.60 -0.93
N THR A 47 24.09 -16.35 -0.65
CA THR A 47 23.55 -16.20 0.70
C THR A 47 22.30 -17.08 0.87
N ASN A 48 21.21 -16.56 1.45
CA ASN A 48 19.93 -17.24 1.55
C ASN A 48 18.90 -16.47 0.70
N PRO A 49 18.44 -17.01 -0.45
CA PRO A 49 17.42 -16.35 -1.29
C PRO A 49 16.14 -15.99 -0.53
N ASN A 50 15.76 -16.77 0.48
CA ASN A 50 14.56 -16.53 1.28
C ASN A 50 14.72 -15.34 2.24
N ALA A 51 15.94 -14.86 2.50
CA ALA A 51 16.18 -13.67 3.34
C ALA A 51 15.77 -12.35 2.65
N TYR A 52 15.28 -12.41 1.41
CA TYR A 52 14.82 -11.24 0.64
C TYR A 52 13.35 -11.37 0.18
N ARG A 53 12.71 -12.54 0.37
CA ARG A 53 11.33 -12.80 -0.06
C ARG A 53 10.35 -12.67 1.12
N PRO A 54 9.32 -11.82 1.04
CA PRO A 54 8.28 -11.71 2.08
C PRO A 54 7.48 -13.01 2.24
N GLN A 55 6.92 -13.21 3.45
CA GLN A 55 6.27 -14.46 3.87
C GLN A 55 4.76 -14.30 4.14
N LEU A 56 4.29 -13.11 4.48
CA LEU A 56 2.88 -12.79 4.79
C LEU A 56 2.33 -11.67 3.90
N VAL A 57 3.12 -10.66 3.55
CA VAL A 57 2.66 -9.47 2.81
C VAL A 57 3.69 -8.96 1.80
N SER A 58 3.32 -9.03 0.51
CA SER A 58 4.00 -8.25 -0.53
C SER A 58 3.68 -6.77 -0.38
N LEU A 59 4.65 -5.91 -0.63
CA LEU A 59 4.54 -4.45 -0.62
C LEU A 59 5.34 -3.90 -1.82
N GLY A 60 4.65 -3.26 -2.75
CA GLY A 60 5.23 -2.79 -3.99
C GLY A 60 5.43 -3.90 -5.05
N PRO A 61 6.06 -3.55 -6.18
CA PRO A 61 6.00 -4.29 -7.43
C PRO A 61 6.72 -5.65 -7.42
N PHE A 62 7.80 -5.80 -6.66
CA PHE A 62 8.75 -6.88 -6.90
C PHE A 62 8.25 -8.28 -6.50
N HIS A 63 7.26 -8.38 -5.61
CA HIS A 63 6.65 -9.64 -5.17
C HIS A 63 5.12 -9.69 -5.35
N HIS A 64 4.50 -8.68 -5.99
CA HIS A 64 3.04 -8.48 -5.96
C HIS A 64 2.22 -9.68 -6.50
N ASP A 65 2.72 -10.38 -7.52
CA ASP A 65 2.02 -11.51 -8.13
C ASP A 65 2.23 -12.87 -7.43
N ASP A 66 3.03 -12.92 -6.37
CA ASP A 66 3.33 -14.13 -5.61
C ASP A 66 2.06 -14.78 -5.07
N THR A 67 1.76 -15.99 -5.55
CA THR A 67 0.54 -16.72 -5.18
C THR A 67 0.46 -17.07 -3.70
N ALA A 68 1.59 -17.13 -2.99
CA ALA A 68 1.60 -17.33 -1.54
C ALA A 68 1.09 -16.11 -0.76
N LEU A 69 1.25 -14.90 -1.30
CA LEU A 69 0.99 -13.63 -0.60
C LEU A 69 -0.40 -13.03 -0.93
N LYS A 70 -1.07 -13.56 -1.97
CA LYS A 70 -2.42 -13.16 -2.38
C LYS A 70 -3.49 -13.16 -1.27
N PRO A 71 -3.47 -14.02 -0.23
CA PRO A 71 -4.44 -13.93 0.87
C PRO A 71 -4.48 -12.55 1.55
N MET A 72 -3.35 -11.82 1.59
CA MET A 72 -3.28 -10.51 2.24
C MET A 72 -3.94 -9.39 1.42
N GLU A 73 -4.09 -9.53 0.09
CA GLU A 73 -4.71 -8.50 -0.77
C GLU A 73 -6.11 -8.10 -0.30
N LYS A 74 -6.91 -9.06 0.19
CA LYS A 74 -8.24 -8.82 0.78
C LYS A 74 -8.16 -7.90 2.00
N HIS A 75 -7.12 -8.04 2.83
CA HIS A 75 -6.92 -7.21 4.02
C HIS A 75 -6.44 -5.81 3.65
N LYS A 76 -5.66 -5.66 2.57
CA LYS A 76 -5.33 -4.34 2.00
C LYS A 76 -6.55 -3.60 1.45
N CYS A 77 -7.42 -4.28 0.70
CA CYS A 77 -8.68 -3.68 0.21
C CYS A 77 -9.57 -3.19 1.36
N ARG A 78 -9.60 -3.93 2.47
CA ARG A 78 -10.29 -3.51 3.71
C ARG A 78 -9.62 -2.32 4.41
N ALA A 79 -8.28 -2.27 4.43
CA ALA A 79 -7.55 -1.11 4.94
C ALA A 79 -7.84 0.17 4.14
N VAL A 80 -7.91 0.09 2.80
CA VAL A 80 -8.35 1.23 1.97
C VAL A 80 -9.78 1.61 2.33
N ALA A 81 -10.71 0.65 2.40
CA ALA A 81 -12.12 0.93 2.69
C ALA A 81 -12.32 1.60 4.06
N ASN A 82 -11.61 1.15 5.10
CA ASN A 82 -11.71 1.73 6.44
C ASN A 82 -11.06 3.12 6.53
N LEU A 83 -9.86 3.32 5.99
CA LEU A 83 -9.22 4.65 5.94
C LEU A 83 -10.10 5.67 5.20
N VAL A 84 -10.66 5.27 4.05
CA VAL A 84 -11.58 6.10 3.25
C VAL A 84 -12.83 6.44 4.06
N LYS A 85 -13.54 5.45 4.63
CA LYS A 85 -14.72 5.65 5.48
C LYS A 85 -14.43 6.61 6.64
N ARG A 86 -13.33 6.39 7.37
CA ARG A 86 -12.94 7.16 8.55
C ARG A 86 -12.47 8.58 8.23
N SER A 87 -11.90 8.81 7.04
CA SER A 87 -11.53 10.15 6.57
C SER A 87 -12.72 11.02 6.13
N GLY A 88 -13.88 10.40 5.83
CA GLY A 88 -15.01 11.06 5.20
C GLY A 88 -14.74 11.56 3.76
N LYS A 89 -13.58 11.25 3.16
CA LYS A 89 -13.23 11.66 1.80
C LYS A 89 -13.64 10.63 0.74
N PRO A 90 -13.97 11.05 -0.50
CA PRO A 90 -14.16 10.13 -1.61
C PRO A 90 -12.89 9.31 -1.89
N LEU A 91 -13.04 8.02 -2.22
CA LEU A 91 -11.94 7.17 -2.70
C LEU A 91 -11.17 7.82 -3.87
N LEU A 92 -11.87 8.56 -4.73
CA LEU A 92 -11.28 9.26 -5.87
C LEU A 92 -10.23 10.31 -5.48
N GLU A 93 -10.32 10.94 -4.30
CA GLU A 93 -9.26 11.85 -3.82
C GLU A 93 -7.95 11.07 -3.57
N PHE A 94 -8.03 9.90 -2.94
CA PHE A 94 -6.87 9.04 -2.69
C PHE A 94 -6.26 8.49 -4.00
N ILE A 95 -7.10 8.06 -4.94
CA ILE A 95 -6.64 7.56 -6.25
C ILE A 95 -5.91 8.68 -7.01
N THR A 96 -6.52 9.87 -7.09
CA THR A 96 -5.93 11.04 -7.75
C THR A 96 -4.60 11.42 -7.11
N ALA A 97 -4.56 11.45 -5.77
CA ALA A 97 -3.36 11.76 -5.02
C ALA A 97 -2.19 10.79 -5.24
N VAL A 98 -2.46 9.50 -5.52
CA VAL A 98 -1.41 8.52 -5.89
C VAL A 98 -1.04 8.61 -7.37
N GLU A 99 -2.01 8.84 -8.27
CA GLU A 99 -1.77 9.03 -9.71
C GLU A 99 -0.90 10.28 -9.98
N GLU A 100 -1.11 11.38 -9.24
CA GLU A 100 -0.27 12.60 -9.26
C GLU A 100 1.22 12.34 -9.01
N ILE A 101 1.56 11.42 -8.09
CA ILE A 101 2.95 11.08 -7.73
C ILE A 101 3.46 9.79 -8.40
N LYS A 102 2.63 9.12 -9.20
CA LYS A 102 2.90 7.81 -9.83
C LYS A 102 4.25 7.72 -10.52
N MET A 103 4.63 8.75 -11.28
CA MET A 103 5.91 8.76 -12.00
C MET A 103 7.10 8.82 -11.04
N GLN A 104 7.00 9.58 -9.94
CA GLN A 104 8.01 9.63 -8.88
C GLN A 104 8.08 8.30 -8.13
N LEU A 105 6.93 7.67 -7.87
CA LEU A 105 6.85 6.34 -7.27
C LEU A 105 7.48 5.26 -8.17
N GLN A 106 7.29 5.35 -9.50
CA GLN A 106 7.92 4.46 -10.47
C GLN A 106 9.43 4.70 -10.57
N ASP A 107 9.87 5.96 -10.67
CA ASP A 107 11.31 6.33 -10.71
C ASP A 107 12.04 5.95 -9.40
N ALA A 108 11.34 5.78 -8.28
CA ALA A 108 11.92 5.30 -7.03
C ALA A 108 12.41 3.83 -7.09
N TYR A 109 11.86 3.00 -7.97
CA TYR A 109 12.27 1.59 -8.12
C TYR A 109 13.31 1.42 -9.24
N GLU A 110 14.45 0.85 -8.90
CA GLU A 110 15.43 0.36 -9.86
C GLU A 110 14.87 -0.88 -10.60
N ASN A 111 15.17 -1.02 -11.90
CA ASN A 111 14.83 -2.20 -12.71
C ASN A 111 13.34 -2.61 -12.66
N LEU A 112 12.44 -1.62 -12.57
CA LEU A 112 10.98 -1.80 -12.57
C LEU A 112 10.48 -2.31 -13.93
N GLU A 113 9.70 -3.40 -13.92
CA GLU A 113 9.20 -4.08 -15.11
C GLU A 113 8.12 -3.28 -15.88
N ASP A 114 8.09 -3.41 -17.21
CA ASP A 114 7.21 -2.63 -18.12
C ASP A 114 5.71 -2.68 -17.77
N ILE A 115 5.25 -3.80 -17.19
CA ILE A 115 3.88 -4.01 -16.72
C ILE A 115 3.42 -2.97 -15.69
N TRP A 116 4.36 -2.32 -14.98
CA TRP A 116 4.08 -1.33 -13.94
C TRP A 116 3.96 0.10 -14.46
N TYR A 117 4.37 0.36 -15.71
CA TYR A 117 4.17 1.65 -16.37
C TYR A 117 2.80 1.77 -17.04
N GLN A 118 2.09 0.65 -17.23
CA GLN A 118 0.88 0.57 -18.04
C GLN A 118 -0.41 0.59 -17.20
N GLY A 119 -1.41 1.34 -17.67
CA GLY A 119 -2.72 1.43 -17.03
C GLY A 119 -2.69 1.97 -15.60
N THR A 120 -3.59 1.48 -14.75
CA THR A 120 -3.79 1.94 -13.36
C THR A 120 -3.37 0.91 -12.31
N ARG A 121 -2.82 -0.24 -12.71
CA ARG A 121 -2.45 -1.36 -11.81
C ARG A 121 -1.40 -0.98 -10.77
N PHE A 122 -0.41 -0.17 -11.15
CA PHE A 122 0.59 0.31 -10.20
C PHE A 122 0.01 1.26 -9.14
N VAL A 123 -1.00 2.07 -9.52
CA VAL A 123 -1.68 2.99 -8.60
C VAL A 123 -2.64 2.25 -7.67
N GLU A 124 -3.31 1.21 -8.16
CA GLU A 124 -4.05 0.25 -7.33
C GLU A 124 -3.17 -0.34 -6.23
N MET A 125 -2.03 -0.93 -6.62
CA MET A 125 -1.06 -1.54 -5.70
C MET A 125 -0.54 -0.51 -4.69
N MET A 126 -0.04 0.64 -5.14
CA MET A 126 0.47 1.69 -4.25
C MET A 126 -0.61 2.18 -3.26
N LEU A 127 -1.87 2.30 -3.69
CA LEU A 127 -2.97 2.68 -2.79
C LEU A 127 -3.27 1.58 -1.76
N LYS A 128 -3.42 0.32 -2.20
CA LYS A 128 -3.68 -0.83 -1.32
C LYS A 128 -2.58 -1.03 -0.29
N ASP A 129 -1.32 -1.05 -0.74
CA ASP A 129 -0.14 -1.29 0.09
C ASP A 129 0.10 -0.11 1.04
N GLY A 130 -0.06 1.13 0.56
CA GLY A 130 0.09 2.34 1.37
C GLY A 130 -0.95 2.43 2.48
N CYS A 131 -2.24 2.21 2.18
CA CYS A 131 -3.31 2.21 3.18
C CYS A 131 -3.15 1.06 4.18
N PHE A 132 -2.69 -0.11 3.73
CA PHE A 132 -2.37 -1.23 4.63
C PHE A 132 -1.31 -0.87 5.66
N LEU A 133 -0.21 -0.21 5.25
CA LEU A 133 0.81 0.26 6.21
C LEU A 133 0.29 1.33 7.17
N LEU A 134 -0.61 2.21 6.74
CA LEU A 134 -1.23 3.21 7.62
C LEU A 134 -2.14 2.58 8.68
N GLU A 135 -2.96 1.59 8.31
CA GLU A 135 -3.77 0.87 9.31
C GLU A 135 -2.91 -0.01 10.21
N MET A 136 -1.86 -0.66 9.70
CA MET A 136 -0.92 -1.42 10.55
C MET A 136 -0.15 -0.52 11.53
N ALA A 137 0.23 0.69 11.13
CA ALA A 137 0.82 1.67 12.06
C ALA A 137 -0.16 2.06 13.18
N ARG A 138 -1.43 2.32 12.82
CA ARG A 138 -2.52 2.61 13.76
C ARG A 138 -2.82 1.44 14.70
N VAL A 139 -2.76 0.19 14.22
CA VAL A 139 -2.87 -1.02 15.04
C VAL A 139 -1.72 -1.14 16.06
N ILE A 140 -0.50 -0.72 15.70
CA ILE A 140 0.64 -0.69 16.63
C ILE A 140 0.43 0.39 17.70
N GLU A 141 0.11 1.61 17.27
CA GLU A 141 -0.12 2.79 18.13
C GLU A 141 -1.25 2.57 19.14
N LEU A 142 -2.43 2.14 18.67
CA LEU A 142 -3.59 1.82 19.50
C LEU A 142 -3.51 0.43 20.16
N HIS A 143 -2.37 -0.25 20.05
CA HIS A 143 -2.09 -1.58 20.61
C HIS A 143 -3.07 -2.71 20.21
N GLY A 144 -3.83 -2.52 19.13
CA GLY A 144 -4.87 -3.43 18.63
C GLY A 144 -6.28 -3.12 19.13
N SER A 145 -6.48 -2.02 19.87
CA SER A 145 -7.80 -1.48 20.24
C SER A 145 -8.30 -0.56 19.13
N VAL A 146 -8.78 -1.14 18.02
CA VAL A 146 -9.13 -0.41 16.79
C VAL A 146 -10.62 -0.60 16.47
N GLU A 147 -11.41 0.46 16.61
CA GLU A 147 -12.88 0.39 16.69
C GLU A 147 -13.62 0.13 15.36
N ASP A 148 -13.00 0.39 14.22
CA ASP A 148 -13.56 0.16 12.87
C ASP A 148 -13.24 -1.23 12.29
N TYR A 149 -12.77 -2.16 13.14
CA TYR A 149 -12.57 -3.58 12.82
C TYR A 149 -13.24 -4.47 13.87
N GLU A 150 -13.69 -5.66 13.44
CA GLU A 150 -14.30 -6.64 14.35
C GLU A 150 -13.30 -7.12 15.43
N PRO A 151 -13.73 -7.40 16.68
CA PRO A 151 -12.84 -7.80 17.77
C PRO A 151 -12.04 -9.09 17.53
N ASP A 152 -12.50 -9.94 16.62
CA ASP A 152 -11.87 -11.18 16.18
C ASP A 152 -11.15 -11.08 14.82
N ASP A 153 -11.01 -9.88 14.24
CA ASP A 153 -10.39 -9.70 12.92
C ASP A 153 -8.99 -10.31 12.84
N SER A 154 -8.74 -11.10 11.80
CA SER A 154 -7.51 -11.89 11.68
C SER A 154 -6.23 -11.09 11.46
N VAL A 155 -6.29 -9.77 11.18
CA VAL A 155 -5.11 -8.92 10.93
C VAL A 155 -5.08 -7.70 11.84
N PHE A 156 -6.16 -6.92 11.90
CA PHE A 156 -6.18 -5.59 12.50
C PHE A 156 -6.72 -5.57 13.94
N SER A 157 -7.29 -6.68 14.44
CA SER A 157 -7.65 -6.79 15.86
C SER A 157 -6.42 -6.94 16.75
N LYS A 158 -6.62 -6.85 18.07
CA LYS A 158 -5.66 -7.24 19.09
C LYS A 158 -5.13 -8.67 18.90
N HIS A 159 -5.94 -9.61 18.41
CA HIS A 159 -5.49 -10.98 18.13
C HIS A 159 -4.62 -11.05 16.87
N GLY A 160 -5.06 -10.42 15.76
CA GLY A 160 -4.26 -10.32 14.54
C GLY A 160 -2.90 -9.68 14.79
N ARG A 161 -2.87 -8.59 15.58
CA ARG A 161 -1.64 -7.95 16.06
C ARG A 161 -0.72 -8.90 16.83
N LEU A 162 -1.26 -9.72 17.75
CA LEU A 162 -0.44 -10.62 18.57
C LEU A 162 0.24 -11.73 17.76
N TYR A 163 -0.39 -12.23 16.69
CA TYR A 163 0.14 -13.35 15.90
C TYR A 163 0.88 -12.93 14.63
N LEU A 164 0.49 -11.84 13.97
CA LEU A 164 1.02 -11.47 12.65
C LEU A 164 2.01 -10.30 12.66
N LEU A 165 2.02 -9.46 13.70
CA LEU A 165 2.80 -8.21 13.70
C LEU A 165 4.31 -8.45 13.47
N SER A 166 4.90 -9.48 14.10
CA SER A 166 6.33 -9.79 13.94
C SER A 166 6.68 -10.23 12.51
N GLY A 167 5.82 -11.02 11.86
CA GLY A 167 5.99 -11.42 10.47
C GLY A 167 5.79 -10.24 9.50
N ILE A 168 4.75 -9.43 9.72
CA ILE A 168 4.50 -8.21 8.93
C ILE A 168 5.66 -7.23 9.09
N GLN A 169 6.19 -7.01 10.30
CA GLN A 169 7.37 -6.18 10.53
C GLN A 169 8.61 -6.72 9.83
N SER A 170 8.80 -8.05 9.82
CA SER A 170 9.91 -8.70 9.11
C SER A 170 9.81 -8.46 7.60
N ASP A 171 8.62 -8.62 7.01
CA ASP A 171 8.35 -8.36 5.59
C ASP A 171 8.53 -6.86 5.24
N VAL A 172 8.11 -5.96 6.13
CA VAL A 172 8.19 -4.49 5.95
C VAL A 172 9.63 -3.96 5.92
N VAL A 173 10.62 -4.71 6.43
CA VAL A 173 12.04 -4.30 6.38
C VAL A 173 12.86 -5.00 5.29
N LEU A 174 12.26 -5.88 4.47
CA LEU A 174 12.95 -6.51 3.34
C LEU A 174 13.21 -5.50 2.23
N MET A 175 14.45 -5.47 1.70
CA MET A 175 14.84 -4.48 0.69
C MET A 175 14.05 -4.59 -0.63
N GLU A 176 13.63 -5.80 -1.01
CA GLU A 176 12.80 -6.02 -2.20
C GLU A 176 11.28 -5.76 -1.94
N ASN A 177 10.90 -5.36 -0.72
CA ASN A 177 9.50 -5.24 -0.27
C ASN A 177 9.18 -3.84 0.30
N GLN A 178 9.79 -2.79 -0.27
CA GLN A 178 9.68 -1.41 0.22
C GLN A 178 8.63 -0.58 -0.53
N LEU A 179 8.03 0.39 0.17
CA LEU A 179 7.26 1.49 -0.42
C LEU A 179 7.98 2.83 -0.19
N PRO A 180 7.97 3.78 -1.16
CA PRO A 180 8.54 5.11 -0.94
C PRO A 180 7.76 5.89 0.12
N LEU A 181 8.42 6.36 1.19
CA LEU A 181 7.78 7.04 2.34
C LEU A 181 6.88 8.23 1.96
N PHE A 182 7.16 8.90 0.84
CA PHE A 182 6.33 10.02 0.36
C PHE A 182 4.92 9.59 -0.10
N LEU A 183 4.71 8.31 -0.44
CA LEU A 183 3.39 7.70 -0.63
C LEU A 183 2.54 7.81 0.64
N LEU A 184 3.07 7.34 1.77
CA LEU A 184 2.37 7.34 3.05
C LEU A 184 2.03 8.77 3.48
N ARG A 185 2.98 9.71 3.32
CA ARG A 185 2.74 11.14 3.57
C ARG A 185 1.66 11.72 2.65
N LYS A 186 1.61 11.33 1.37
CA LYS A 186 0.58 11.79 0.42
C LYS A 186 -0.81 11.27 0.80
N LEU A 187 -0.92 10.00 1.21
CA LEU A 187 -2.16 9.38 1.69
C LEU A 187 -2.65 9.97 3.02
N ILE A 188 -1.75 10.19 3.99
CA ILE A 188 -2.05 10.89 5.26
C ILE A 188 -2.62 12.29 4.99
N ASN A 189 -1.99 13.04 4.09
CA ASN A 189 -2.42 14.40 3.75
C ASN A 189 -3.80 14.45 3.07
N VAL A 190 -4.26 13.37 2.41
CA VAL A 190 -5.64 13.25 1.92
C VAL A 190 -6.59 12.89 3.06
N ALA A 191 -6.25 11.87 3.86
CA ALA A 191 -7.11 11.35 4.91
C ALA A 191 -7.41 12.36 6.03
N TYR A 192 -6.42 13.18 6.41
CA TYR A 192 -6.48 14.04 7.60
C TYR A 192 -6.07 15.50 7.33
N GLY A 193 -5.81 15.86 6.06
CA GLY A 193 -5.28 17.18 5.70
C GLY A 193 -3.84 17.42 6.18
N GLN A 194 -3.40 18.67 6.11
CA GLN A 194 -2.05 19.08 6.56
C GLN A 194 -1.84 19.00 8.09
N GLY A 195 -2.90 18.78 8.87
CA GLY A 195 -2.89 18.90 10.33
C GLY A 195 -2.16 17.77 11.08
N PHE A 196 -2.03 16.58 10.48
CA PHE A 196 -1.49 15.39 11.15
C PHE A 196 -0.04 15.59 11.64
N LEU A 197 0.82 16.21 10.81
CA LEU A 197 2.23 16.47 11.13
C LEU A 197 2.48 17.71 12.02
N SER A 198 1.42 18.33 12.54
CA SER A 198 1.48 19.38 13.57
C SER A 198 1.19 18.88 14.99
N TYR A 199 0.37 17.84 15.17
CA TYR A 199 0.06 17.30 16.50
C TYR A 199 1.27 16.61 17.14
N HIS A 200 1.93 15.69 16.42
CA HIS A 200 3.14 14.98 16.89
C HIS A 200 4.43 15.83 16.87
N ARG A 201 4.31 17.16 17.05
CA ARG A 201 5.44 18.09 17.17
C ARG A 201 5.34 19.00 18.39
N LEU A 202 4.38 18.73 19.27
CA LEU A 202 4.08 19.46 20.51
C LEU A 202 3.89 18.50 21.71
N SER A 203 4.46 17.30 21.60
CA SER A 203 4.46 16.21 22.59
C SER A 203 5.88 15.74 22.86
#